data_AF-A0A3P7MUY5-F1
#
_entry.id   AF-A0A3P7MUY5-F1
#
_cell.length_a   1.000
_cell.length_b   1.000
_cell.length_c   1.000
_cell.angle_alpha   90.00
_cell.angle_beta   90.00
_cell.angle_gamma   90.00
#
_symmetry.space_group_name_H-M   'P 1'
#
loop_
_entity.id
_entity.type
_entity.pdbx_description
1 polymer ?
#
loop_
_entity_poly.entity_id
_entity_poly.type
_entity_poly.pdbx_seq_one_letter_code
_entity_poly.pdbx_strand_id
1 'polypeptide(L)'
;MSTSSVQAESSNVTLNNDVLTMIFEKVATYGNIKDVLELRTVSSWAAYGIDRSLTRNTHIKVDIRSPIEFRITGLKKEKLPVPEPVIYIQGSRVTPKAAVKLLKFLIGKMRAITELSLNIEDSDLTTFNALLDQLIQADNVKLEVLRLKRVKGGQSIPKVCDLIMANADTLRIVGRIGLSEARALNSTVSFNI
;
A
#
# COMPACT_ATOMS: atom_id res chain seq x y z
N MET A 1 -2.44 -7.02 -70.29
CA MET A 1 -1.39 -7.19 -69.28
C MET A 1 -2.02 -6.95 -67.93
N SER A 2 -2.34 -8.02 -67.21
CA SER A 2 -3.00 -7.97 -65.90
C SER A 2 -1.93 -7.82 -64.82
N THR A 3 -1.88 -6.68 -64.14
CA THR A 3 -1.04 -6.47 -62.96
C THR A 3 -1.70 -7.14 -61.77
N SER A 4 -1.16 -8.29 -61.36
CA SER A 4 -1.48 -8.95 -60.10
C SER A 4 -1.01 -8.05 -58.95
N SER A 5 -1.94 -7.48 -58.20
CA SER A 5 -1.65 -6.84 -56.92
C SER A 5 -1.28 -7.92 -55.92
N VAL A 6 -0.03 -7.92 -55.45
CA VAL A 6 0.39 -8.72 -54.30
C VAL A 6 -0.32 -8.14 -53.08
N GLN A 7 -1.38 -8.81 -52.60
CA GLN A 7 -1.95 -8.54 -51.29
C GLN A 7 -0.89 -8.91 -50.24
N ALA A 8 -0.34 -7.90 -49.56
CA ALA A 8 0.42 -8.13 -48.35
C ALA A 8 -0.57 -8.63 -47.28
N GLU A 9 -0.54 -9.93 -47.01
CA GLU A 9 -1.21 -10.48 -45.83
C GLU A 9 -0.56 -9.85 -44.59
N SER A 10 -1.27 -8.92 -43.95
CA SER A 10 -0.91 -8.48 -42.61
C SER A 10 -1.02 -9.69 -41.70
N SER A 11 0.11 -10.28 -41.31
CA SER A 11 0.15 -11.29 -40.27
C SER A 11 -0.54 -10.71 -39.03
N ASN A 12 -1.74 -11.20 -38.71
CA ASN A 12 -2.45 -10.87 -37.47
C ASN A 12 -1.69 -11.50 -36.30
N VAL A 13 -0.57 -10.90 -35.92
CA VAL A 13 0.17 -11.27 -34.72
C VAL A 13 -0.74 -10.98 -33.54
N THR A 14 -1.38 -12.02 -33.03
CA THR A 14 -2.27 -11.93 -31.88
C THR A 14 -1.46 -12.21 -30.64
N LEU A 15 -1.42 -11.24 -29.72
CA LEU A 15 -0.79 -11.44 -28.42
C LEU A 15 -1.56 -12.50 -27.64
N ASN A 16 -0.85 -13.44 -27.03
CA ASN A 16 -1.47 -14.49 -26.23
C ASN A 16 -2.11 -13.87 -24.97
N ASN A 17 -3.43 -14.03 -24.84
CA ASN A 17 -4.22 -13.46 -23.77
C ASN A 17 -3.81 -13.94 -22.36
N ASP A 18 -3.39 -15.20 -22.22
CA ASP A 18 -2.93 -15.75 -20.94
C ASP A 18 -1.61 -15.11 -20.51
N VAL A 19 -0.70 -14.92 -21.47
CA VAL A 19 0.59 -14.25 -21.24
C VAL A 19 0.35 -12.80 -20.86
N LEU A 20 -0.57 -12.10 -21.54
CA LEU A 20 -0.94 -10.73 -21.21
C LEU A 20 -1.57 -10.62 -19.81
N THR A 21 -2.49 -11.52 -19.43
CA THR A 21 -3.05 -11.54 -18.08
C THR A 21 -1.97 -11.72 -17.03
N MET A 22 -1.05 -12.67 -17.23
CA MET A 22 0.07 -12.89 -16.32
C MET A 22 0.97 -11.65 -16.19
N ILE A 23 1.24 -10.94 -17.30
CA ILE A 23 2.01 -9.69 -17.28
C ILE A 23 1.29 -8.64 -16.44
N PHE A 24 0.00 -8.39 -16.69
CA PHE A 24 -0.76 -7.40 -15.94
C PHE A 24 -0.91 -7.76 -14.46
N GLU A 25 -1.07 -9.04 -14.11
CA GLU A 25 -1.07 -9.51 -12.73
C GLU A 25 0.28 -9.25 -12.03
N LYS A 26 1.40 -9.54 -12.71
CA LYS A 26 2.74 -9.24 -12.16
C LYS A 26 2.97 -7.74 -11.99
N VAL A 27 2.57 -6.94 -12.98
CA VAL A 27 2.70 -5.48 -12.90
C VAL A 27 1.84 -4.93 -11.76
N ALA A 28 0.61 -5.42 -11.57
CA ALA A 28 -0.25 -5.01 -10.47
C ALA A 28 0.28 -5.44 -9.10
N THR A 29 1.06 -6.51 -9.03
CA THR A 29 1.66 -7.02 -7.78
C THR A 29 2.89 -6.23 -7.35
N TYR A 30 3.77 -5.87 -8.30
CA TYR A 30 5.07 -5.27 -7.99
C TYR A 30 5.19 -3.78 -8.36
N GLY A 31 4.32 -3.30 -9.24
CA GLY A 31 4.30 -1.91 -9.69
C GLY A 31 3.83 -0.97 -8.60
N ASN A 32 4.17 0.30 -8.74
CA ASN A 32 3.58 1.32 -7.89
C ASN A 32 2.10 1.48 -8.27
N ILE A 33 1.23 1.62 -7.26
CA ILE A 33 -0.22 1.54 -7.48
C ILE A 33 -0.76 2.62 -8.42
N LYS A 34 -0.13 3.79 -8.47
CA LYS A 34 -0.52 4.86 -9.40
C LYS A 34 -0.38 4.41 -10.86
N ASP A 35 0.79 3.92 -11.25
CA ASP A 35 1.06 3.48 -12.62
C ASP A 35 0.22 2.24 -12.97
N VAL A 36 0.01 1.35 -12.01
CA VAL A 36 -0.89 0.19 -12.14
C VAL A 36 -2.31 0.65 -12.47
N LEU A 37 -2.83 1.67 -11.79
CA LEU A 37 -4.17 2.20 -12.05
C LEU A 37 -4.27 2.92 -13.39
N GLU A 38 -3.20 3.56 -13.87
CA GLU A 38 -3.15 4.16 -15.21
C GLU A 38 -3.16 3.07 -16.29
N LEU A 39 -2.43 1.96 -16.11
CA LEU A 39 -2.43 0.84 -17.06
C LEU A 39 -3.81 0.19 -17.23
N ARG A 40 -4.67 0.32 -16.22
CA ARG A 40 -6.06 -0.14 -16.25
C ARG A 40 -6.87 0.50 -17.40
N THR A 41 -6.46 1.67 -17.90
CA THR A 41 -7.16 2.37 -19.00
C THR A 41 -6.65 1.99 -20.38
N VAL A 42 -5.57 1.19 -20.48
CA VAL A 42 -4.96 0.82 -21.77
C VAL A 42 -5.84 -0.15 -22.55
N SER A 43 -6.50 -1.09 -21.87
CA SER A 43 -7.46 -2.02 -22.48
C SER A 43 -8.38 -2.65 -21.44
N SER A 44 -9.51 -3.21 -21.87
CA SER A 44 -10.39 -4.01 -21.02
C SER A 44 -9.67 -5.24 -20.43
N TRP A 45 -8.72 -5.81 -21.17
CA TRP A 45 -7.93 -6.96 -20.71
C TRP A 45 -6.94 -6.58 -19.62
N ALA A 46 -6.28 -5.43 -19.76
CA ALA A 46 -5.44 -4.84 -18.72
C ALA A 46 -6.27 -4.58 -17.46
N ALA A 47 -7.46 -4.00 -17.61
CA ALA A 47 -8.37 -3.76 -16.51
C ALA A 47 -8.74 -5.04 -15.76
N TYR A 48 -9.08 -6.11 -16.49
CA TYR A 48 -9.39 -7.42 -15.93
C TYR A 48 -8.21 -8.00 -15.14
N GLY A 49 -7.00 -8.03 -15.74
CA GLY A 49 -5.81 -8.58 -15.08
C GLY A 49 -5.43 -7.81 -13.80
N ILE A 50 -5.47 -6.48 -13.86
CA ILE A 50 -5.18 -5.61 -12.71
C ILE A 50 -6.21 -5.79 -11.61
N ASP A 51 -7.52 -5.76 -11.93
CA ASP A 51 -8.58 -5.93 -10.94
C ASP A 51 -8.47 -7.28 -10.24
N ARG A 52 -8.27 -8.35 -11.03
CA ARG A 52 -8.08 -9.69 -10.50
C ARG A 52 -6.88 -9.77 -9.58
N SER A 53 -5.78 -9.12 -9.93
CA SER A 53 -4.58 -9.05 -9.08
C SER A 53 -4.83 -8.27 -7.80
N LEU A 54 -5.49 -7.10 -7.86
CA LEU A 54 -5.83 -6.30 -6.69
C LEU A 54 -6.75 -7.05 -5.73
N THR A 55 -7.73 -7.79 -6.26
CA THR A 55 -8.64 -8.60 -5.45
C THR A 55 -7.94 -9.77 -4.75
N ARG A 56 -6.91 -10.34 -5.38
CA ARG A 56 -6.13 -11.46 -4.81
C ARG A 56 -4.98 -11.01 -3.92
N ASN A 57 -4.53 -9.77 -4.04
CA ASN A 57 -3.50 -9.23 -3.17
C ASN A 57 -4.03 -9.19 -1.74
N THR A 58 -3.21 -9.62 -0.79
CA THR A 58 -3.54 -9.66 0.64
C THR A 58 -2.60 -8.79 1.47
N HIS A 59 -1.63 -8.13 0.84
CA HIS A 59 -0.61 -7.32 1.50
C HIS A 59 -0.81 -5.84 1.23
N ILE A 60 -0.84 -5.04 2.30
CA ILE A 60 -0.77 -3.57 2.22
C ILE A 60 0.56 -3.08 2.79
N LYS A 61 1.23 -2.20 2.03
CA LYS A 61 2.43 -1.49 2.48
C LYS A 61 2.21 0.02 2.54
N VAL A 62 2.54 0.60 3.70
CA VAL A 62 2.49 2.04 3.96
C VAL A 62 3.83 2.50 4.52
N ASP A 63 4.44 3.50 3.89
CA ASP A 63 5.66 4.13 4.39
C ASP A 63 5.40 5.64 4.62
N ILE A 64 5.48 6.10 5.85
CA ILE A 64 5.46 7.52 6.24
C ILE A 64 6.86 7.90 6.66
N ARG A 65 7.56 8.66 5.83
CA ARG A 65 8.94 9.09 6.08
C ARG A 65 8.98 10.46 6.76
N SER A 66 10.15 10.82 7.29
CA SER A 66 10.33 12.14 7.90
C SER A 66 9.99 13.24 6.87
N PRO A 67 9.29 14.30 7.30
CA PRO A 67 8.85 15.34 6.37
C PRO A 67 10.06 16.10 5.82
N ILE A 68 9.92 16.62 4.61
CA ILE A 68 10.95 17.46 4.01
C ILE A 68 10.85 18.83 4.68
N GLU A 69 11.84 19.17 5.48
CA GLU A 69 11.90 20.47 6.16
C GLU A 69 12.65 21.53 5.35
N PHE A 70 13.42 21.11 4.35
CA PHE A 70 14.29 22.00 3.59
C PHE A 70 14.24 21.68 2.10
N ARG A 71 14.23 22.73 1.28
CA ARG A 71 14.37 22.65 -0.18
C ARG A 71 15.69 23.26 -0.60
N ILE A 72 16.35 22.63 -1.57
CA ILE A 72 17.56 23.17 -2.19
C ILE A 72 17.12 24.01 -3.39
N THR A 73 17.38 25.32 -3.34
CA THR A 73 17.11 26.25 -4.43
C THR A 73 18.46 26.83 -4.87
N GLY A 74 18.98 26.38 -6.03
CA GLY A 74 20.35 26.67 -6.45
C GLY A 74 21.38 26.07 -5.49
N LEU A 75 22.24 26.91 -4.89
CA LEU A 75 23.26 26.50 -3.92
C LEU A 75 22.86 26.73 -2.45
N LYS A 76 21.61 27.18 -2.19
CA LYS A 76 21.12 27.50 -0.84
C LYS A 76 20.12 26.47 -0.34
N LYS A 77 20.22 26.15 0.96
CA LYS A 77 19.26 25.32 1.69
C LYS A 77 18.23 26.24 2.34
N GLU A 78 17.01 26.21 1.86
CA GLU A 78 15.91 27.05 2.35
C GLU A 78 14.98 26.20 3.22
N LYS A 79 14.71 26.67 4.44
CA LYS A 79 13.76 26.03 5.34
C LYS A 79 12.34 26.28 4.83
N LEU A 80 11.56 25.22 4.67
CA LEU A 80 10.17 25.34 4.28
C LEU A 80 9.35 25.92 5.45
N PRO A 81 8.36 26.79 5.16
CA PRO A 81 7.50 27.37 6.19
C PRO A 81 6.65 26.29 6.89
N VAL A 82 6.27 25.26 6.14
CA VAL A 82 5.59 24.06 6.64
C VAL A 82 6.32 22.83 6.09
N PRO A 83 6.75 21.89 6.95
CA PRO A 83 7.37 20.65 6.48
C PRO A 83 6.46 19.88 5.52
N GLU A 84 7.00 19.42 4.40
CA GLU A 84 6.23 18.66 3.41
C GLU A 84 6.13 17.19 3.79
N PRO A 85 4.92 16.63 3.94
CA PRO A 85 4.74 15.22 4.31
C PRO A 85 5.24 14.30 3.19
N VAL A 86 5.81 13.17 3.59
CA VAL A 86 6.33 12.15 2.68
C VAL A 86 5.64 10.82 2.98
N ILE A 87 4.56 10.54 2.24
CA ILE A 87 3.74 9.35 2.44
C ILE A 87 3.72 8.53 1.17
N TYR A 88 3.93 7.22 1.31
CA TYR A 88 3.81 6.23 0.25
C TYR A 88 2.80 5.16 0.64
N ILE A 89 1.93 4.80 -0.30
CA ILE A 89 1.07 3.61 -0.21
C ILE A 89 1.35 2.77 -1.45
N GLN A 90 1.73 1.49 -1.25
CA GLN A 90 2.12 0.60 -2.34
C GLN A 90 3.10 1.24 -3.33
N GLY A 91 4.15 1.88 -2.79
CA GLY A 91 5.20 2.53 -3.56
C GLY A 91 4.85 3.88 -4.20
N SER A 92 3.58 4.30 -4.21
CA SER A 92 3.18 5.59 -4.80
C SER A 92 3.16 6.71 -3.76
N ARG A 93 3.84 7.83 -4.08
CA ARG A 93 3.84 9.03 -3.24
C ARG A 93 2.48 9.73 -3.30
N VAL A 94 1.92 10.04 -2.14
CA VAL A 94 0.59 10.63 -2.01
C VAL A 94 0.57 11.75 -0.98
N THR A 95 -0.38 12.67 -1.12
CA THR A 95 -0.69 13.65 -0.07
C THR A 95 -1.47 12.99 1.07
N PRO A 96 -1.51 13.56 2.30
CA PRO A 96 -2.27 13.00 3.42
C PRO A 96 -3.73 12.67 3.07
N LYS A 97 -4.42 13.61 2.39
CA LYS A 97 -5.82 13.42 1.96
C LYS A 97 -5.97 12.31 0.92
N ALA A 98 -5.03 12.22 -0.02
CA ALA A 98 -5.03 11.17 -1.05
C ALA A 98 -4.67 9.80 -0.45
N ALA A 99 -3.83 9.75 0.59
CA ALA A 99 -3.45 8.52 1.27
C ALA A 99 -4.67 7.79 1.84
N VAL A 100 -5.52 8.50 2.59
CA VAL A 100 -6.75 7.92 3.17
C VAL A 100 -7.69 7.43 2.07
N LYS A 101 -7.87 8.20 0.99
CA LYS A 101 -8.72 7.80 -0.14
C LYS A 101 -8.18 6.55 -0.85
N LEU A 102 -6.88 6.51 -1.10
CA LEU A 102 -6.22 5.39 -1.77
C LEU A 102 -6.30 4.12 -0.91
N LEU A 103 -6.08 4.24 0.41
CA LEU A 103 -6.22 3.11 1.31
C LEU A 103 -7.65 2.56 1.32
N LYS A 104 -8.67 3.43 1.44
CA LYS A 104 -10.08 3.03 1.32
C LYS A 104 -10.38 2.32 0.00
N PHE A 105 -9.84 2.83 -1.10
CA PHE A 105 -9.99 2.21 -2.42
C PHE A 105 -9.38 0.81 -2.46
N LEU A 106 -8.15 0.64 -1.95
CA LEU A 106 -7.49 -0.67 -1.90
C LEU A 106 -8.26 -1.66 -1.04
N ILE A 107 -8.66 -1.26 0.16
CA ILE A 107 -9.50 -2.07 1.06
C ILE A 107 -10.78 -2.52 0.34
N GLY A 108 -11.45 -1.62 -0.39
CA GLY A 108 -12.67 -1.95 -1.14
C GLY A 108 -12.46 -2.86 -2.36
N LYS A 109 -11.21 -3.06 -2.81
CA LYS A 109 -10.88 -3.93 -3.95
C LYS A 109 -10.34 -5.29 -3.54
N MET A 110 -9.64 -5.35 -2.41
CA MET A 110 -9.02 -6.57 -1.88
C MET A 110 -10.05 -7.50 -1.26
N ARG A 111 -9.96 -8.80 -1.55
CA ARG A 111 -10.88 -9.78 -0.95
C ARG A 111 -10.64 -9.96 0.55
N ALA A 112 -9.38 -10.00 0.95
CA ALA A 112 -8.94 -10.11 2.34
C ALA A 112 -7.56 -9.46 2.48
N ILE A 113 -7.29 -8.83 3.61
CA ILE A 113 -5.98 -8.25 3.94
C ILE A 113 -5.41 -9.02 5.12
N THR A 114 -4.36 -9.80 4.87
CA THR A 114 -3.73 -10.68 5.85
C THR A 114 -2.33 -10.22 6.25
N GLU A 115 -1.67 -9.39 5.44
CA GLU A 115 -0.37 -8.82 5.77
C GLU A 115 -0.41 -7.29 5.71
N LEU A 116 0.15 -6.65 6.73
CA LEU A 116 0.32 -5.20 6.79
C LEU A 116 1.76 -4.85 7.13
N SER A 117 2.37 -3.98 6.33
CA SER A 117 3.70 -3.44 6.56
C SER A 117 3.65 -1.93 6.71
N LEU A 118 4.06 -1.44 7.88
CA LEU A 118 4.04 -0.04 8.27
C LEU A 118 5.47 0.43 8.58
N ASN A 119 5.94 1.47 7.90
CA ASN A 119 7.14 2.20 8.27
C ASN A 119 6.78 3.63 8.67
N ILE A 120 7.24 4.09 9.84
CA ILE A 120 6.90 5.41 10.39
C ILE A 120 8.16 6.11 10.88
N GLU A 121 8.47 7.23 10.27
CA GLU A 121 9.62 8.07 10.59
C GLU A 121 9.20 9.51 10.94
N ASP A 122 7.93 9.87 10.66
CA ASP A 122 7.34 11.13 11.06
C ASP A 122 6.90 11.09 12.53
N SER A 123 7.08 12.21 13.24
CA SER A 123 6.57 12.37 14.61
C SER A 123 5.10 12.76 14.66
N ASP A 124 4.57 13.43 13.63
CA ASP A 124 3.14 13.71 13.55
C ASP A 124 2.39 12.45 13.12
N LEU A 125 1.62 11.89 14.06
CA LEU A 125 0.86 10.66 13.86
C LEU A 125 -0.54 10.92 13.29
N THR A 126 -0.93 12.15 12.97
CA THR A 126 -2.30 12.48 12.53
C THR A 126 -2.72 11.65 11.32
N THR A 127 -1.89 11.65 10.26
CA THR A 127 -2.19 10.88 9.05
C THR A 127 -2.08 9.38 9.31
N PHE A 128 -1.09 8.94 10.07
CA PHE A 128 -0.91 7.54 10.43
C PHE A 128 -2.14 6.97 11.14
N ASN A 129 -2.63 7.70 12.15
CA ASN A 129 -3.81 7.35 12.92
C ASN A 129 -5.07 7.29 12.05
N ALA A 130 -5.23 8.21 11.09
CA ALA A 130 -6.35 8.19 10.16
C ALA A 130 -6.30 6.98 9.21
N LEU A 131 -5.11 6.53 8.81
CA LEU A 131 -4.93 5.32 8.00
C LEU A 131 -5.24 4.07 8.82
N LEU A 132 -4.80 4.00 10.08
CA LEU A 132 -5.13 2.89 10.97
C LEU A 132 -6.64 2.76 11.22
N ASP A 133 -7.37 3.86 11.36
CA ASP A 133 -8.84 3.82 11.49
C ASP A 133 -9.49 3.08 10.33
N GLN A 134 -8.99 3.29 9.10
CA GLN A 134 -9.56 2.62 7.93
C GLN A 134 -9.33 1.12 7.96
N LEU A 135 -8.20 0.67 8.50
CA LEU A 135 -7.86 -0.74 8.63
C LEU A 135 -8.65 -1.41 9.76
N ILE A 136 -8.82 -0.71 10.89
CA ILE A 136 -9.57 -1.21 12.05
C ILE A 136 -11.07 -1.36 11.71
N GLN A 137 -11.63 -0.43 10.93
CA GLN A 137 -13.06 -0.42 10.60
C GLN A 137 -13.46 -1.38 9.48
N ALA A 138 -12.49 -2.02 8.82
CA ALA A 138 -12.75 -2.82 7.62
C ALA A 138 -12.91 -4.31 7.93
N ASP A 139 -14.06 -4.88 7.59
CA ASP A 139 -14.39 -6.29 7.89
C ASP A 139 -13.48 -7.31 7.16
N ASN A 140 -12.94 -6.93 6.01
CA ASN A 140 -12.03 -7.76 5.23
C ASN A 140 -10.56 -7.66 5.68
N VAL A 141 -10.27 -6.90 6.74
CA VAL A 141 -8.96 -6.90 7.41
C VAL A 141 -8.96 -8.01 8.45
N LYS A 142 -8.13 -9.02 8.19
CA LYS A 142 -7.95 -10.24 9.00
C LYS A 142 -6.46 -10.54 9.06
N LEU A 143 -5.74 -9.66 9.76
CA LEU A 143 -4.28 -9.65 9.75
C LEU A 143 -3.73 -10.92 10.38
N GLU A 144 -2.94 -11.67 9.62
CA GLU A 144 -2.08 -12.74 10.13
C GLU A 144 -0.69 -12.21 10.47
N VAL A 145 -0.23 -11.20 9.74
CA VAL A 145 1.11 -10.62 9.85
C VAL A 145 1.05 -9.10 9.93
N LEU A 146 1.55 -8.53 11.03
CA LEU A 146 1.73 -7.10 11.21
C LEU A 146 3.21 -6.77 11.34
N ARG A 147 3.81 -6.09 10.37
CA ARG A 147 5.19 -5.61 10.42
C ARG A 147 5.20 -4.11 10.68
N LEU A 148 5.83 -3.71 11.78
CA LEU A 148 6.01 -2.32 12.14
C LEU A 148 7.50 -1.97 12.21
N LYS A 149 7.89 -0.93 11.50
CA LYS A 149 9.20 -0.28 11.60
C LYS A 149 9.00 1.17 12.01
N ARG A 150 9.74 1.63 13.01
CA ARG A 150 9.72 3.03 13.47
C ARG A 150 11.13 3.52 13.76
N VAL A 151 11.38 4.79 13.49
CA VAL A 151 12.71 5.41 13.73
C VAL A 151 12.83 5.90 15.17
N LYS A 152 11.78 6.53 15.72
CA LYS A 152 11.79 7.07 17.09
C LYS A 152 11.35 5.99 18.09
N GLY A 153 12.32 5.33 18.72
CA GLY A 153 12.06 4.43 19.84
C GLY A 153 11.50 5.21 21.04
N GLY A 154 10.35 4.80 21.58
CA GLY A 154 9.74 5.41 22.76
C GLY A 154 8.45 6.19 22.51
N GLN A 155 8.10 6.51 21.26
CA GLN A 155 6.79 7.04 20.94
C GLN A 155 5.74 5.94 21.08
N SER A 156 4.81 6.11 22.01
CA SER A 156 3.64 5.24 22.17
C SER A 156 2.63 5.55 21.06
N ILE A 157 2.14 4.52 20.38
CA ILE A 157 1.11 4.63 19.35
C ILE A 157 -0.07 3.75 19.73
N PRO A 158 -1.01 4.24 20.57
CA PRO A 158 -2.12 3.45 21.09
C PRO A 158 -2.96 2.76 20.00
N LYS A 159 -3.16 3.42 18.85
CA LYS A 159 -3.90 2.84 17.71
C LYS A 159 -3.29 1.58 17.12
N VAL A 160 -2.00 1.33 17.33
CA VAL A 160 -1.39 0.03 16.97
C VAL A 160 -1.93 -1.07 17.86
N CYS A 161 -2.14 -0.80 19.16
CA CYS A 161 -2.80 -1.75 20.06
C CYS A 161 -4.23 -2.03 19.61
N ASP A 162 -5.00 -1.00 19.26
CA ASP A 162 -6.37 -1.15 18.77
C ASP A 162 -6.43 -2.03 17.51
N LEU A 163 -5.51 -1.83 16.57
CA LEU A 163 -5.39 -2.66 15.36
C LEU A 163 -5.04 -4.11 15.70
N ILE A 164 -4.13 -4.34 16.65
CA ILE A 164 -3.76 -5.69 17.11
C ILE A 164 -4.98 -6.37 17.76
N MET A 165 -5.68 -5.66 18.64
CA MET A 165 -6.87 -6.18 19.33
C MET A 165 -7.99 -6.50 18.34
N ALA A 166 -8.22 -5.65 17.35
CA ALA A 166 -9.22 -5.87 16.30
C ALA A 166 -8.94 -7.12 15.43
N ASN A 167 -7.71 -7.63 15.43
CA ASN A 167 -7.29 -8.81 14.67
C ASN A 167 -6.74 -9.92 15.57
N ALA A 168 -7.00 -9.88 16.88
CA ALA A 168 -6.38 -10.79 17.85
C ALA A 168 -6.67 -12.28 17.59
N ASP A 169 -7.79 -12.58 16.92
CA ASP A 169 -8.23 -13.92 16.53
C ASP A 169 -7.44 -14.50 15.35
N THR A 170 -6.88 -13.64 14.50
CA THR A 170 -6.23 -14.01 13.23
C THR A 170 -4.74 -13.75 13.23
N LEU A 171 -4.27 -12.84 14.09
CA LEU A 171 -2.88 -12.38 14.12
C LEU A 171 -1.95 -13.43 14.70
N ARG A 172 -0.96 -13.84 13.90
CA ARG A 172 0.04 -14.85 14.25
C ARG A 172 1.41 -14.26 14.47
N ILE A 173 1.74 -13.24 13.70
CA ILE A 173 3.05 -12.60 13.71
C ILE A 173 2.86 -11.11 13.92
N VAL A 174 3.39 -10.62 15.04
CA VAL A 174 3.56 -9.20 15.30
C VAL A 174 5.05 -8.89 15.26
N GLY A 175 5.43 -7.95 14.40
CA GLY A 175 6.77 -7.41 14.32
C GLY A 175 7.14 -6.59 15.56
N ARG A 176 8.11 -5.68 15.39
CA ARG A 176 8.61 -4.88 16.52
C ARG A 176 7.54 -3.91 17.03
N ILE A 177 6.96 -4.21 18.19
CA ILE A 177 6.16 -3.26 18.99
C ILE A 177 7.02 -2.61 20.07
N GLY A 178 6.52 -1.57 20.73
CA GLY A 178 7.27 -0.88 21.81
C GLY A 178 6.89 -1.38 23.16
N LEU A 179 7.69 -0.98 24.14
CA LEU A 179 7.48 -1.36 25.54
C LEU A 179 6.13 -0.88 26.04
N SER A 180 5.71 0.33 25.64
CA SER A 180 4.41 0.88 26.00
C SER A 180 3.25 0.08 25.41
N GLU A 181 3.34 -0.29 24.12
CA GLU A 181 2.32 -1.12 23.46
C GLU A 181 2.30 -2.54 24.04
N ALA A 182 3.48 -3.15 24.24
CA ALA A 182 3.61 -4.48 24.81
C ALA A 182 3.00 -4.55 26.22
N ARG A 183 3.23 -3.53 27.05
CA ARG A 183 2.62 -3.43 28.38
C ARG A 183 1.10 -3.34 28.31
N ALA A 184 0.56 -2.49 27.42
CA ALA A 184 -0.88 -2.32 27.24
C ALA A 184 -1.56 -3.58 26.68
N LEU A 185 -0.87 -4.30 25.81
CA LEU A 185 -1.33 -5.57 25.25
C LEU A 185 -1.31 -6.68 26.31
N ASN A 186 -0.26 -6.81 27.12
CA ASN A 186 -0.16 -7.81 28.19
C ASN A 186 -1.20 -7.59 29.31
N SER A 187 -1.61 -6.36 29.60
CA SER A 187 -2.69 -6.12 30.57
C SER A 187 -4.07 -6.51 30.06
N THR A 188 -4.22 -6.68 28.74
CA THR A 188 -5.51 -6.87 28.07
C THR A 188 -5.65 -8.29 27.49
N VAL A 189 -4.53 -8.91 27.14
CA VAL A 189 -4.44 -10.23 26.53
C VAL A 189 -3.33 -10.99 27.25
N SER A 190 -3.64 -12.18 27.74
CA SER A 190 -2.65 -13.10 28.29
C SER A 190 -1.73 -13.62 27.17
N PHE A 191 -0.76 -12.82 26.75
CA PHE A 191 0.34 -13.31 25.95
C PHE A 191 1.19 -14.20 26.85
N ASN A 192 1.11 -15.52 26.65
CA ASN A 192 2.14 -16.44 27.16
C ASN A 192 3.41 -16.15 26.36
N ILE A 193 4.23 -15.24 26.88
CA ILE A 193 5.59 -14.97 26.38
C ILE A 193 6.52 -16.08 26.88
#